data_AF-A0A8B5UID5-F1
#
_entry.id   AF-A0A8B5UID5-F1
#
_cell.length_a   1.000
_cell.length_b   1.000
_cell.length_c   1.000
_cell.angle_alpha   90.00
_cell.angle_beta   90.00
_cell.angle_gamma   90.00
#
_symmetry.space_group_name_H-M   'P 1'
#
loop_
_entity.id
_entity.type
_entity.pdbx_description
1 polymer ?
#
loop_
_entity_poly.entity_id
_entity_poly.type
_entity_poly.pdbx_seq_one_letter_code
_entity_poly.pdbx_strand_id
1 'polypeptide(L)' 'MPVLAFLPEFIVKDKVKRDSTPKVTELDVQNIRTLHKEGLSYRQLANKYDISHEMCRRICVGYCYKEVF' A
#
# COMPACT_ATOMS: atom_id res chain seq x y z
N MET A 1 -25.23 23.30 42.06
CA MET A 1 -25.63 22.28 41.07
C MET A 1 -24.37 21.67 40.50
N PRO A 2 -24.14 20.34 40.58
CA PRO A 2 -22.98 19.73 39.95
C PRO A 2 -23.23 19.59 38.45
N VAL A 3 -22.29 20.07 37.64
CA VAL A 3 -22.31 19.90 36.18
C VAL A 3 -21.73 18.52 35.90
N LEU A 4 -22.56 17.60 35.41
CA LEU A 4 -22.13 16.28 34.96
C LEU A 4 -21.23 16.47 33.72
N ALA A 5 -19.93 16.30 33.90
CA ALA A 5 -18.97 16.31 32.80
C ALA A 5 -19.20 15.07 31.93
N PHE A 6 -19.85 15.26 30.78
CA PHE A 6 -19.97 14.24 29.75
C PHE A 6 -18.63 14.13 29.01
N LEU A 7 -17.78 13.19 29.41
CA LEU A 7 -16.58 12.81 28.66
C LEU A 7 -17.03 11.80 27.59
N PRO A 8 -16.93 12.12 26.28
CA PRO A 8 -17.25 11.13 25.26
C PRO A 8 -16.23 9.98 25.36
N GLU A 9 -16.74 8.77 25.55
CA GLU A 9 -15.92 7.56 25.48
C GLU A 9 -15.48 7.37 24.02
N PHE A 10 -14.22 7.73 23.74
CA PHE A 10 -13.62 7.44 22.43
C PHE A 10 -13.35 5.94 22.34
N ILE A 11 -14.12 5.24 21.51
CA ILE A 11 -13.83 3.85 21.14
C ILE A 11 -12.59 3.88 20.25
N VAL A 12 -11.43 3.63 20.84
CA VAL A 12 -10.19 3.42 20.09
C VAL A 12 -10.35 2.09 19.35
N LYS A 13 -10.66 2.16 18.05
CA LYS A 13 -10.61 0.97 17.19
C LYS A 13 -9.23 0.33 17.36
N ASP A 14 -9.23 -0.94 17.76
CA ASP A 14 -8.04 -1.73 18.02
C ASP A 14 -6.91 -1.49 17.02
N LYS A 15 -5.68 -1.52 17.52
CA LYS A 15 -4.45 -1.39 16.72
C LYS A 15 -4.52 -2.41 15.58
N VAL A 16 -4.65 -1.92 14.36
CA VAL A 16 -4.63 -2.71 13.11
C VAL A 16 -3.51 -3.73 13.21
N LYS A 17 -3.85 -5.03 13.31
CA LYS A 17 -2.87 -6.12 13.26
C LYS A 17 -2.21 -6.02 11.88
N ARG A 18 -0.92 -5.68 11.86
CA ARG A 18 -0.17 -5.51 10.60
C ARG A 18 0.27 -6.88 10.15
N ASP A 19 -0.42 -7.46 9.18
CA ASP A 19 0.07 -8.64 8.49
C ASP A 19 1.40 -8.28 7.80
N SER A 20 2.46 -9.02 8.13
CA SER A 20 3.82 -8.77 7.62
C SER A 20 4.09 -9.46 6.29
N THR A 21 3.06 -10.09 5.70
CA THR A 21 3.17 -10.78 4.42
C THR A 21 3.27 -9.76 3.29
N PRO A 22 4.26 -9.88 2.40
CA PRO A 22 4.35 -9.01 1.23
C PRO A 22 3.12 -9.21 0.35
N LYS A 23 2.43 -8.12 0.00
CA LYS A 23 1.26 -8.13 -0.89
C LYS A 23 1.60 -8.49 -2.34
N VAL A 24 2.87 -8.45 -2.71
CA VAL A 24 3.33 -8.46 -4.10
C VAL A 24 4.27 -9.64 -4.31
N THR A 25 3.99 -10.45 -5.32
CA THR A 25 4.88 -11.54 -5.73
C THR A 25 5.89 -11.07 -6.77
N GLU A 26 6.91 -11.89 -7.05
CA GLU A 26 7.93 -11.58 -8.06
C GLU A 26 7.32 -11.46 -9.47
N LEU A 27 6.30 -12.28 -9.78
CA LEU A 27 5.57 -12.21 -11.05
C LEU A 27 4.79 -10.89 -11.19
N ASP A 28 4.20 -10.40 -10.10
CA ASP A 28 3.51 -9.11 -10.09
C ASP A 28 4.48 -7.96 -10.34
N VAL A 29 5.70 -8.05 -9.82
CA VAL A 29 6.76 -7.05 -10.04
C VAL A 29 7.12 -6.95 -11.53
N GLN A 30 7.28 -8.08 -12.22
CA GLN A 30 7.52 -8.07 -13.67
C GLN A 30 6.35 -7.45 -14.43
N ASN A 31 5.12 -7.83 -14.08
CA ASN A 31 3.92 -7.28 -14.70
C ASN A 31 3.78 -5.76 -14.47
N ILE A 32 4.10 -5.26 -13.28
CA ILE A 32 4.06 -3.81 -13.00
C ILE A 32 5.05 -3.06 -13.90
N ARG A 33 6.24 -3.62 -14.16
CA ARG A 33 7.24 -3.01 -15.03
C ARG A 33 6.83 -3.03 -16.50
N THR A 34 6.24 -4.12 -16.98
CA THR A 34 5.75 -4.21 -18.37
C THR A 34 4.59 -3.25 -18.60
N LEU A 35 3.59 -3.26 -17.71
CA LEU A 35 2.43 -2.37 -17.78
C LEU A 35 2.83 -0.88 -17.70
N HIS A 36 3.84 -0.54 -16.90
CA HIS A 36 4.37 0.83 -16.89
C HIS A 36 5.06 1.20 -18.22
N LYS A 37 5.80 0.27 -18.85
CA LYS A 37 6.36 0.48 -20.19
C LYS A 37 5.28 0.67 -21.26
N GLU A 38 4.10 0.06 -21.08
CA GLU A 38 2.92 0.27 -21.93
C GLU A 38 2.23 1.64 -21.70
N GLY A 39 2.70 2.43 -20.72
CA GLY A 39 2.21 3.78 -20.45
C GLY A 39 1.12 3.87 -19.37
N LEU A 40 0.86 2.80 -18.62
CA LEU A 40 -0.06 2.86 -17.48
C LEU A 40 0.53 3.71 -16.34
N SER A 41 -0.32 4.55 -15.76
CA SER A 41 0.08 5.40 -14.64
C SER A 41 0.26 4.58 -13.36
N TYR A 42 1.17 5.03 -12.49
CA TYR A 42 1.38 4.43 -11.18
C TYR A 42 0.11 4.35 -10.32
N ARG A 43 -0.82 5.30 -10.49
CA ARG A 43 -2.11 5.30 -9.77
C ARG A 43 -3.03 4.16 -10.23
N GLN A 44 -3.04 3.85 -11.52
CA GLN A 44 -3.81 2.71 -12.05
C GLN A 44 -3.21 1.38 -11.58
N LEU A 45 -1.88 1.27 -11.58
CA LEU A 45 -1.17 0.09 -11.09
C LEU A 45 -1.39 -0.12 -9.59
N ALA A 46 -1.30 0.95 -8.79
CA ALA A 46 -1.58 0.94 -7.36
C ALA A 46 -2.97 0.36 -7.04
N ASN A 47 -4.00 0.83 -7.76
CA ASN A 47 -5.37 0.35 -7.60
C ASN A 47 -5.52 -1.12 -8.02
N LYS A 48 -4.87 -1.53 -9.11
CA LYS A 48 -4.98 -2.90 -9.63
C LYS A 48 -4.40 -3.95 -8.68
N TYR A 49 -3.31 -3.61 -8.00
CA TYR A 49 -2.59 -4.53 -7.12
C TYR A 49 -2.82 -4.27 -5.62
N ASP A 50 -3.68 -3.31 -5.25
CA ASP A 50 -3.90 -2.85 -3.86
C ASP A 50 -2.61 -2.42 -3.14
N ILE A 51 -1.75 -1.73 -3.91
CA ILE A 51 -0.44 -1.25 -3.49
C ILE A 51 -0.46 0.28 -3.41
N SER A 52 0.40 0.89 -2.58
CA SER A 52 0.55 2.34 -2.56
C SER A 52 1.26 2.86 -3.83
N HIS A 53 0.89 4.07 -4.26
CA HIS A 53 1.53 4.75 -5.38
C HIS A 53 3.06 4.80 -5.25
N GLU A 54 3.56 5.14 -4.05
CA GLU A 54 5.00 5.17 -3.78
C GLU A 54 5.69 3.82 -3.94
N MET A 55 5.00 2.72 -3.62
CA MET A 55 5.54 1.38 -3.79
C MET A 55 5.64 1.00 -5.27
N CYS A 56 4.64 1.35 -6.10
CA CYS A 56 4.74 1.19 -7.56
C CYS A 56 5.93 1.96 -8.15
N ARG A 57 6.16 3.20 -7.69
CA ARG A 57 7.33 4.00 -8.09
C ARG A 57 8.65 3.32 -7.71
N ARG A 58 8.77 2.84 -6.47
CA ARG A 58 9.98 2.13 -5.99
C ARG A 58 10.27 0.86 -6.78
N ILE A 59 9.23 0.11 -7.16
CA ILE A 59 9.32 -1.09 -8.00
C ILE A 59 9.86 -0.74 -9.39
N CYS A 60 9.35 0.33 -10.02
CA CYS A 60 9.81 0.76 -11.35
C CYS A 60 11.22 1.33 -11.34
N VAL A 61 11.62 2.04 -10.28
CA VAL A 61 12.98 2.59 -10.11
C VAL A 61 14.00 1.49 -9.76
N GLY A 62 13.56 0.28 -9.40
CA GLY A 62 14.45 -0.81 -8.99
C GLY A 62 15.02 -0.63 -7.57
N TYR A 63 14.37 0.16 -6.73
CA TYR A 63 14.75 0.31 -5.32
C TYR A 63 14.35 -0.91 -4.49
N CYS A 64 13.31 -1.61 -4.93
CA CYS A 64 12.80 -2.84 -4.34
C CYS A 64 12.82 -3.95 -5.41
N TYR A 65 12.99 -5.22 -5.00
CA TYR A 65 13.05 -6.37 -5.90
C TYR A 65 14.08 -6.22 -7.03
N LYS A 66 15.35 -5.94 -6.66
CA LYS A 66 16.46 -5.79 -7.63
C LYS A 66 16.77 -7.07 -8.41
N GLU A 67 16.62 -8.21 -7.76
CA GLU A 67 16.94 -9.52 -8.34
C GLU A 67 15.89 -10.00 -9.36
N VAL A 68 14.68 -9.40 -9.32
CA VAL A 68 13.59 -9.74 -10.23
C VAL A 68 13.77 -8.87 -11.48
N PHE A 69 14.23 -9.47 -12.59
CA PHE A 69 14.41 -8.81 -13.89
C PHE A 69 13.18 -8.97 -14.78
#